data_AF-A0A7J9YNR2-F1
#
_entry.id   AF-A0A7J9YNR2-F1
#
_cell.length_a   1.000
_cell.length_b   1.000
_cell.length_c   1.000
_cell.angle_alpha   90.00
_cell.angle_beta   90.00
_cell.angle_gamma   90.00
#
_symmetry.space_group_name_H-M   'P 1'
#
loop_
_entity.id
_entity.type
_entity.pdbx_description
1 polymer ?
#
loop_
_entity_poly.entity_id
_entity_poly.type
_entity_poly.pdbx_seq_one_letter_code
_entity_poly.pdbx_strand_id
1 'polypeptide(L)'
;DKGCVFVGCTRPAEWTQAHHIRHWIDLGPTDIANLCLLCAEHHRLIHHSEWDIIMTPDGHPECVPPKFIDPQQTPRRNYAHHHHL
;
A
#
# COMPACT_ATOMS: atom_id res chain seq x y z
N ASP A 1 7.52 -0.97 -7.19
CA ASP A 1 6.31 -0.16 -7.44
C ASP A 1 6.47 0.74 -8.67
N LYS A 2 5.43 0.82 -9.51
CA LYS A 2 5.36 1.69 -10.70
C LYS A 2 4.26 2.77 -10.58
N GLY A 3 3.59 2.83 -9.43
CA GLY A 3 2.47 3.73 -9.15
C GLY A 3 1.87 3.41 -7.78
N CYS A 4 0.72 4.00 -7.48
CA CYS A 4 0.05 3.84 -6.20
C CYS A 4 -0.34 2.37 -5.94
N VAL A 5 0.02 1.83 -4.78
CA VAL A 5 -0.18 0.41 -4.46
C VAL A 5 -1.60 0.08 -4.02
N PHE A 6 -2.43 1.11 -3.78
CA PHE A 6 -3.84 0.92 -3.43
C PHE A 6 -4.63 0.19 -4.53
N VAL A 7 -5.45 -0.78 -4.15
CA VAL A 7 -6.20 -1.67 -5.06
C VAL A 7 -6.96 -0.88 -6.12
N GLY A 8 -6.68 -1.15 -7.40
CA GLY A 8 -7.37 -0.54 -8.54
C GLY A 8 -6.95 0.92 -8.84
N CYS A 9 -6.05 1.51 -8.05
CA CYS A 9 -5.53 2.84 -8.35
C CYS A 9 -4.59 2.79 -9.56
N THR A 10 -4.74 3.76 -10.47
CA THR A 10 -3.93 3.89 -11.69
C THR A 10 -3.00 5.10 -11.65
N ARG A 11 -2.89 5.80 -10.51
CA ARG A 11 -2.04 6.99 -10.40
C ARG A 11 -0.56 6.61 -10.53
N PRO A 12 0.19 7.27 -11.42
CA PRO A 12 1.58 6.93 -11.70
C PRO A 12 2.50 7.27 -10.53
N ALA A 13 3.72 6.71 -10.53
CA ALA A 13 4.71 6.93 -9.46
C ALA A 13 5.02 8.41 -9.20
N GLU A 14 5.00 9.25 -10.24
CA GLU A 14 5.22 10.71 -10.14
C GLU A 14 4.22 11.41 -9.20
N TRP A 15 3.04 10.80 -8.98
CA TRP A 15 1.97 11.36 -8.15
C TRP A 15 1.88 10.66 -6.79
N THR A 16 2.93 9.94 -6.41
CA THR A 16 3.00 9.18 -5.15
C THR A 16 4.08 9.69 -4.23
N GLN A 17 3.92 9.35 -2.96
CA GLN A 17 4.89 9.54 -1.89
C GLN A 17 5.21 8.18 -1.30
N ALA A 18 6.45 8.02 -0.82
CA ALA A 18 6.83 6.85 -0.06
C ALA A 18 6.10 6.84 1.28
N HIS A 19 5.47 5.71 1.60
CA HIS A 19 4.75 5.46 2.85
C HIS A 19 5.42 4.32 3.60
N HIS A 20 5.74 4.55 4.87
CA HIS A 20 6.26 3.51 5.77
C HIS A 20 5.13 2.56 6.17
N ILE A 21 5.30 1.27 5.88
CA ILE A 21 4.34 0.22 6.23
C ILE A 21 4.33 -0.01 7.74
N ARG A 22 5.50 -0.27 8.33
CA ARG A 22 5.69 -0.16 9.77
C ARG A 22 5.93 1.31 10.09
N HIS A 23 5.00 1.89 10.84
CA HIS A 23 5.00 3.30 11.15
C HIS A 23 6.35 3.74 11.75
N TRP A 24 6.81 4.93 11.34
CA TRP A 24 8.09 5.48 11.79
C TRP A 24 8.18 5.62 13.32
N ILE A 25 7.06 5.91 13.98
CA ILE A 25 6.97 6.02 15.45
C ILE A 25 7.31 4.71 16.17
N ASP A 26 7.14 3.57 15.50
CA ASP A 26 7.44 2.23 16.00
C ASP A 26 8.85 1.76 15.63
N LEU A 27 9.74 2.72 15.30
CA LEU A 27 11.10 2.49 14.82
C LEU A 27 11.16 1.65 13.54
N GLY A 28 10.17 1.79 12.66
CA GLY A 28 10.22 1.18 11.34
C GLY A 28 11.45 1.65 10.56
N PRO A 29 12.28 0.75 9.99
CA PRO A 29 13.46 1.15 9.23
C PRO A 29 13.03 1.93 7.98
N THR A 30 13.87 2.87 7.56
CA THR A 30 13.72 3.52 6.24
C THR A 30 14.50 2.70 5.24
N ASP A 31 13.93 1.57 4.83
CA ASP A 31 14.46 0.70 3.80
C ASP A 31 13.35 0.32 2.80
N ILE A 32 13.75 -0.21 1.64
CA ILE A 32 12.83 -0.58 0.56
C ILE A 32 11.84 -1.66 1.02
N ALA A 33 12.23 -2.51 1.99
CA ALA A 33 11.35 -3.55 2.51
C ALA A 33 10.22 -3.00 3.40
N ASN A 34 10.32 -1.74 3.85
CA ASN A 34 9.33 -1.08 4.69
C ASN A 34 8.65 0.12 4.01
N LEU A 35 8.85 0.32 2.71
CA LEU A 35 8.27 1.44 1.97
C LEU A 35 7.39 0.94 0.82
N CYS A 36 6.29 1.66 0.58
CA CYS A 36 5.48 1.50 -0.62
C CYS A 36 5.05 2.86 -1.18
N LEU A 37 4.56 2.91 -2.42
CA LEU A 37 4.10 4.15 -3.04
C LEU A 37 2.59 4.37 -2.85
N LEU A 38 2.20 5.52 -2.29
CA LEU A 38 0.80 5.95 -2.20
C LEU A 38 0.62 7.36 -2.78
N CYS A 39 -0.45 7.56 -3.55
CA CYS A 39 -0.89 8.90 -3.94
C CYS A 39 -1.49 9.65 -2.75
N ALA A 40 -1.59 10.98 -2.84
CA ALA A 40 -2.08 11.82 -1.73
C ALA A 40 -3.42 11.37 -1.13
N GLU A 41 -4.38 10.95 -1.96
CA GLU A 41 -5.69 10.47 -1.49
C GLU A 41 -5.58 9.18 -0.68
N HIS A 42 -4.90 8.17 -1.21
CA HIS A 42 -4.78 6.87 -0.54
C HIS A 42 -3.83 6.94 0.64
N HIS A 43 -2.81 7.81 0.59
CA HIS A 43 -1.97 8.08 1.74
C HIS A 43 -2.80 8.61 2.91
N ARG A 44 -3.69 9.58 2.65
CA ARG A 44 -4.64 10.10 3.64
C ARG A 44 -5.65 9.02 4.10
N LEU A 45 -6.14 8.18 3.19
CA LEU A 45 -7.07 7.10 3.54
C LEU A 45 -6.45 6.13 4.54
N ILE A 46 -5.23 5.65 4.28
CA ILE A 46 -4.52 4.71 5.17
C ILE A 46 -4.32 5.32 6.56
N HIS A 47 -3.94 6.59 6.65
CA HIS A 47 -3.74 7.26 7.96
C HIS A 47 -5.02 7.49 8.77
N HIS A 48 -6.20 7.44 8.15
CA HIS A 48 -7.46 7.86 8.78
C HIS A 48 -8.57 6.82 8.67
N SER A 49 -8.23 5.57 8.38
CA SER A 49 -9.21 4.48 8.32
C SER A 49 -8.62 3.19 8.85
N GLU A 50 -9.42 2.13 8.86
CA GLU A 50 -9.00 0.78 9.21
C GLU A 50 -8.37 0.01 8.01
N TRP A 51 -8.11 0.70 6.90
CA TRP A 51 -7.31 0.12 5.82
C TRP A 51 -5.85 0.04 6.25
N ASP A 52 -5.24 -1.09 5.96
CA ASP A 52 -3.83 -1.34 6.28
C ASP A 52 -3.07 -1.77 5.02
N ILE A 53 -1.74 -1.74 5.09
CA ILE A 53 -0.86 -2.24 4.04
C ILE A 53 0.14 -3.18 4.69
N ILE A 54 0.34 -4.34 4.06
CA ILE A 54 1.37 -5.29 4.47
C ILE A 54 2.40 -5.45 3.36
N MET A 55 3.66 -5.65 3.73
CA MET A 55 4.69 -6.14 2.81
C MET A 55 4.68 -7.66 2.83
N THR A 56 4.50 -8.29 1.68
CA THR A 56 4.55 -9.75 1.56
C THR A 56 5.98 -10.28 1.53
N PRO A 57 6.22 -11.59 1.76
CA PRO A 57 7.55 -12.18 1.67
C PRO A 57 8.22 -12.06 0.29
N ASP A 58 7.44 -11.92 -0.79
CA ASP A 58 7.95 -11.67 -2.14
C ASP A 58 8.26 -10.18 -2.42
N GLY A 59 8.21 -9.32 -1.38
CA GLY A 59 8.64 -7.92 -1.45
C GLY A 59 7.64 -7.00 -2.15
N HIS A 60 6.35 -7.35 -2.12
CA HIS A 60 5.31 -6.55 -2.74
C HIS A 60 4.24 -6.14 -1.74
N PRO A 61 3.77 -4.88 -1.80
CA PRO A 61 2.74 -4.40 -0.89
C PRO A 61 1.34 -4.89 -1.29
N GLU A 62 0.54 -5.23 -0.28
CA GLU A 62 -0.87 -5.60 -0.43
C GLU A 62 -1.73 -4.81 0.54
N CYS A 63 -2.89 -4.32 0.06
CA CYS A 63 -3.83 -3.60 0.90
C CYS A 63 -4.75 -4.57 1.62
N VAL A 64 -4.92 -4.34 2.91
CA VAL A 64 -5.81 -5.11 3.78
C VAL A 64 -7.05 -4.27 4.05
N PRO A 65 -8.24 -4.71 3.62
CA PRO A 65 -9.48 -3.99 3.87
C PRO A 65 -9.89 -4.04 5.36
N PRO A 66 -10.67 -3.04 5.82
CA PRO A 66 -11.43 -3.11 7.07
C PRO A 66 -12.36 -4.32 7.12
N LYS A 67 -12.62 -4.84 8.33
CA LYS A 67 -13.49 -6.01 8.55
C LYS A 67 -14.93 -5.83 8.03
N PHE A 68 -15.43 -4.59 8.00
CA PHE A 68 -16.77 -4.32 7.48
C PHE A 68 -16.85 -4.34 5.94
N ILE A 69 -15.71 -4.25 5.25
CA ILE A 69 -15.61 -4.43 3.79
C ILE A 69 -15.34 -5.90 3.45
N ASP A 70 -14.48 -6.54 4.23
CA ASP A 70 -14.12 -7.95 4.08
C ASP A 70 -13.83 -8.53 5.47
N PRO A 71 -14.73 -9.34 6.05
CA PRO A 71 -14.54 -9.88 7.39
C PRO A 71 -13.32 -10.79 7.52
N GLN A 72 -12.82 -11.36 6.42
CA GLN A 72 -11.61 -12.16 6.37
C GLN A 72 -10.36 -11.28 6.25
N GLN A 73 -10.52 -9.98 5.99
CA GLN A 73 -9.44 -9.03 5.73
C GLN A 73 -8.44 -9.56 4.70
N THR A 74 -8.96 -10.15 3.62
CA THR A 74 -8.14 -10.78 2.59
C THR A 74 -7.22 -9.74 1.96
N PRO A 75 -5.88 -9.88 2.05
CA PRO A 75 -4.95 -8.95 1.43
C PRO A 75 -5.11 -8.92 -0.10
N ARG A 76 -4.97 -7.72 -0.70
CA ARG A 76 -5.20 -7.51 -2.13
C ARG A 76 -4.07 -6.70 -2.74
N ARG A 77 -3.45 -7.27 -3.76
CA ARG A 77 -2.44 -6.60 -4.58
C ARG A 77 -3.07 -5.70 -5.63
N ASN A 78 -2.46 -4.53 -5.88
CA ASN A 78 -2.83 -3.72 -7.03
C ASN A 78 -2.08 -4.17 -8.29
N TYR A 79 -2.81 -4.71 -9.26
CA TYR A 79 -2.25 -5.14 -10.54
C TYR A 79 -2.28 -4.05 -11.62
N ALA A 80 -2.88 -2.88 -11.37
CA ALA A 80 -3.05 -1.83 -12.38
C ALA A 80 -1.74 -1.29 -12.98
N HIS A 81 -0.63 -1.44 -12.25
CA HIS A 81 0.70 -1.01 -12.68
C HIS A 81 1.60 -2.17 -13.13
N HIS A 82 1.09 -3.40 -13.04
CA HIS A 82 1.77 -4.62 -13.45
C HIS A 82 1.24 -4.96 -14.84
N HIS A 83 1.75 -4.27 -15.86
CA HIS A 83 1.53 -4.69 -17.24
C HIS A 83 2.06 -6.12 -17.39
N HIS A 84 1.15 -7.08 -17.48
CA HIS A 84 1.47 -8.40 -18.01
C HIS A 84 2.00 -8.18 -19.44
N LEU A 85 3.26 -8.55 -19.64
CA LEU A 85 3.71 -9.00 -20.95
C LEU A 85 3.04 -10.35 -21.24
#